data_AF-A0A9E4GV14-F1
#
_entry.id   AF-A0A9E4GV14-F1
#
_cell.length_a   1.000
_cell.length_b   1.000
_cell.length_c   1.000
_cell.angle_alpha   90.00
_cell.angle_beta   90.00
_cell.angle_gamma   90.00
#
_symmetry.space_group_name_H-M   'P 1'
#
loop_
_entity.id
_entity.type
_entity.pdbx_description
1 polymer ?
#
loop_
_entity_poly.entity_id
_entity_poly.type
_entity_poly.pdbx_seq_one_letter_code
_entity_poly.pdbx_strand_id
1 'polypeptide(L)'
;MPAAERNGDARELPATFFWGAAIIVISEILLALDVAFRGGAVAPYEAIPSPDGVLPSIARGAAVFLTPLCWTGLLFLLDGLLHRCVRQGTSPIRNRPWRFAAIYLISIPVWLIFDWVNFRYIGAWRYHGLPEDLFIRYAGYFLAFGAICPGMFLIADIVQRTRVARLRGPVLAPNAAVRVILIAAGGAMALYPFLVRDPVGSLTLWLGWFFLLDPINERIGAPSIFGDWRQGRYGRTVSLMAAGAICGLLWEFWNYWAVTKWTYNLPFLGPLEEIAYFEMPALGFLGFLPFALECWAMVQTILWLARSLGLRRIEPLPSADAIT
;
A
#
# COMPACT_ATOMS: atom_id res chain seq x y z
N MET A 1 -8.33 -48.30 9.39
CA MET A 1 -9.18 -48.02 8.22
C MET A 1 -9.00 -46.56 7.82
N PRO A 2 -8.99 -46.25 6.52
CA PRO A 2 -7.77 -45.83 5.86
C PRO A 2 -7.73 -44.35 5.46
N ALA A 3 -6.51 -43.92 5.15
CA ALA A 3 -6.10 -42.66 4.56
C ALA A 3 -6.95 -42.23 3.35
N ALA A 4 -7.99 -41.43 3.59
CA ALA A 4 -8.78 -40.79 2.55
C ALA A 4 -9.11 -39.36 2.98
N GLU A 5 -8.12 -38.48 2.96
CA GLU A 5 -8.30 -37.01 2.87
C GLU A 5 -6.94 -36.36 2.57
N ARG A 6 -6.28 -36.82 1.50
CA ARG A 6 -5.15 -36.12 0.87
C ARG A 6 -5.40 -35.95 -0.64
N ASN A 7 -6.60 -35.54 -1.00
CA ASN A 7 -6.83 -34.86 -2.26
C ASN A 7 -7.18 -33.42 -1.92
N GLY A 8 -6.14 -32.59 -1.77
CA GLY A 8 -6.32 -31.16 -1.87
C GLY A 8 -6.68 -30.87 -3.32
N ASP A 9 -7.97 -30.81 -3.63
CA ASP A 9 -8.44 -30.31 -4.92
C ASP A 9 -7.74 -28.98 -5.17
N ALA A 10 -6.81 -28.99 -6.13
CA ALA A 10 -6.17 -27.78 -6.61
C ALA A 10 -7.26 -26.98 -7.32
N ARG A 11 -7.98 -26.15 -6.55
CA ARG A 11 -9.03 -25.29 -7.08
C ARG A 11 -8.47 -24.49 -8.25
N GLU A 12 -9.21 -24.53 -9.36
CA GLU A 12 -8.86 -23.78 -10.56
C GLU A 12 -8.73 -22.29 -10.23
N LEU A 13 -7.76 -21.65 -10.88
CA LEU A 13 -7.57 -20.22 -10.73
C LEU A 13 -8.76 -19.50 -11.41
N PRO A 14 -9.42 -18.57 -10.71
CA PRO A 14 -10.55 -17.87 -11.30
C PRO A 14 -10.07 -16.89 -12.37
N ALA A 15 -10.98 -16.44 -13.25
CA ALA A 15 -10.68 -15.50 -14.32
C ALA A 15 -9.95 -14.23 -13.83
N THR A 16 -10.23 -13.74 -12.62
CA THR A 16 -9.55 -12.57 -12.05
C THR A 16 -8.04 -12.74 -11.95
N PHE A 17 -7.54 -13.96 -11.69
CA PHE A 17 -6.11 -14.24 -11.70
C PHE A 17 -5.50 -13.94 -13.08
N PHE A 18 -6.10 -14.50 -14.13
CA PHE A 18 -5.60 -14.37 -15.49
C PHE A 18 -5.75 -12.94 -16.02
N TRP A 19 -6.86 -12.28 -15.72
CA TRP A 19 -7.05 -10.86 -16.06
C TRP A 19 -6.02 -9.97 -15.37
N GLY A 20 -5.79 -10.17 -14.07
CA GLY A 20 -4.80 -9.42 -13.33
C GLY A 20 -3.38 -9.61 -13.87
N ALA A 21 -3.00 -10.85 -14.14
CA ALA A 21 -1.71 -11.18 -14.75
C ALA A 21 -1.56 -10.57 -16.16
N ALA A 22 -2.61 -10.67 -16.99
CA ALA A 22 -2.59 -10.10 -18.33
C ALA A 22 -2.45 -8.58 -18.32
N ILE A 23 -3.17 -7.87 -17.43
CA ILE A 23 -3.07 -6.41 -17.28
C ILE A 23 -1.62 -6.02 -16.96
N ILE A 24 -0.99 -6.69 -15.99
CA ILE A 24 0.40 -6.38 -15.60
C ILE A 24 1.35 -6.68 -16.77
N VAL A 25 1.31 -7.89 -17.34
CA VAL A 25 2.25 -8.30 -18.40
C VAL A 25 2.10 -7.44 -19.65
N ILE A 26 0.88 -7.13 -20.07
CA ILE A 26 0.64 -6.26 -21.24
C ILE A 26 1.14 -4.84 -20.94
N SER A 27 0.93 -4.31 -19.74
CA SER A 27 1.41 -2.98 -19.35
C SER A 27 2.94 -2.91 -19.36
N GLU A 28 3.62 -3.94 -18.86
CA GLU A 28 5.09 -4.06 -18.89
C GLU A 28 5.63 -4.17 -20.33
N ILE A 29 4.97 -4.95 -21.19
CA ILE A 29 5.36 -5.06 -22.61
C ILE A 29 5.21 -3.70 -23.30
N LEU A 30 4.10 -3.01 -23.08
CA LEU A 30 3.87 -1.68 -23.66
C LEU A 30 4.85 -0.64 -23.11
N LEU A 31 5.20 -0.71 -21.82
CA LEU A 31 6.25 0.11 -21.23
C LEU A 31 7.60 -0.14 -21.89
N ALA A 32 7.99 -1.41 -22.05
CA ALA A 32 9.25 -1.78 -22.69
C ALA A 32 9.32 -1.29 -24.14
N LEU A 33 8.19 -1.36 -24.87
CA LEU A 33 8.08 -0.79 -26.20
C LEU A 33 8.23 0.74 -26.18
N ASP A 34 7.57 1.45 -25.26
CA ASP A 34 7.72 2.90 -25.13
C ASP A 34 9.18 3.29 -24.84
N VAL A 35 9.84 2.59 -23.91
CA VAL A 35 11.28 2.76 -23.60
C VAL A 35 12.13 2.58 -24.86
N ALA A 36 11.85 1.56 -25.68
CA ALA A 36 12.56 1.34 -26.93
C ALA A 36 12.31 2.49 -27.94
N PHE A 37 11.05 2.94 -28.10
CA PHE A 37 10.70 4.02 -29.02
C PHE A 37 11.28 5.37 -28.63
N ARG A 38 11.45 5.65 -27.33
CA ARG A 38 12.09 6.88 -26.84
C ARG A 38 13.61 6.76 -26.69
N GLY A 39 14.23 5.72 -27.26
CA GLY A 39 15.68 5.54 -27.26
C GLY A 39 16.28 5.34 -25.87
N GLY A 40 15.51 4.85 -24.90
CA GLY A 40 15.94 4.67 -23.52
C GLY A 40 15.79 5.91 -22.63
N ALA A 41 15.36 7.07 -23.16
CA ALA A 41 15.25 8.30 -22.39
C ALA A 41 14.26 8.19 -21.23
N VAL A 42 14.66 8.60 -20.01
CA VAL A 42 13.86 8.51 -18.79
C VAL A 42 13.59 9.89 -18.20
N ALA A 43 12.33 10.29 -18.08
CA ALA A 43 11.97 11.49 -17.32
C ALA A 43 12.20 11.27 -15.82
N PRO A 44 12.49 12.31 -15.02
CA PRO A 44 12.74 13.70 -15.43
C PRO A 44 14.17 13.97 -15.92
N TYR A 45 15.02 12.94 -16.02
CA TYR A 45 16.45 13.08 -16.34
C TYR A 45 16.72 13.46 -17.80
N GLU A 46 15.90 12.94 -18.70
CA GLU A 46 15.99 13.17 -20.14
C GLU A 46 14.65 13.56 -20.73
N ALA A 47 14.67 14.41 -21.77
CA ALA A 47 13.48 14.82 -22.48
C ALA A 47 12.93 13.63 -23.29
N ILE A 48 11.65 13.32 -23.07
CA ILE A 48 11.01 12.21 -23.77
C ILE A 48 10.38 12.76 -25.07
N PRO A 49 10.77 12.25 -26.26
CA PRO A 49 10.16 12.65 -27.51
C PRO A 49 8.66 12.30 -27.57
N SER A 50 7.91 13.08 -28.34
CA SER A 50 6.53 12.75 -28.66
C SER A 50 6.45 11.43 -29.43
N PRO A 51 5.49 10.55 -29.13
CA PRO A 51 5.33 9.31 -29.88
C PRO A 51 4.90 9.62 -31.32
N ASP A 52 5.48 8.92 -32.29
CA ASP A 52 5.10 9.01 -33.70
C ASP A 52 4.45 7.69 -34.16
N GLY A 53 3.21 7.79 -34.64
CA GLY A 53 2.41 6.63 -35.05
C GLY A 53 1.57 5.99 -33.95
N VAL A 54 0.73 5.01 -34.35
CA VAL A 54 -0.31 4.42 -33.49
C VAL A 54 0.28 3.58 -32.36
N LEU A 55 1.18 2.65 -32.68
CA LEU A 55 1.75 1.75 -31.67
C LEU A 55 2.60 2.50 -30.61
N PRO A 56 3.50 3.43 -30.99
CA PRO A 56 4.19 4.26 -30.00
C PRO A 56 3.24 5.11 -29.14
N SER A 57 2.14 5.60 -29.70
CA SER A 57 1.13 6.35 -28.94
C SER A 57 0.42 5.49 -27.89
N ILE A 58 0.06 4.25 -28.24
CA ILE A 58 -0.54 3.29 -27.29
C ILE A 58 0.46 2.92 -26.19
N ALA A 59 1.71 2.63 -26.58
CA ALA A 59 2.80 2.32 -25.66
C ALA A 59 3.04 3.47 -24.68
N ARG A 60 3.09 4.71 -25.18
CA ARG A 60 3.19 5.93 -24.37
C ARG A 60 2.03 6.06 -23.39
N GLY A 61 0.80 5.79 -23.83
CA GLY A 61 -0.37 5.78 -22.96
C GLY A 61 -0.21 4.83 -21.77
N ALA A 62 0.23 3.59 -22.03
CA ALA A 62 0.49 2.63 -20.97
C ALA A 62 1.63 3.08 -20.04
N ALA A 63 2.70 3.68 -20.57
CA ALA A 63 3.82 4.18 -19.78
C ALA A 63 3.44 5.39 -18.89
N VAL A 64 2.48 6.21 -19.32
CA VAL A 64 1.87 7.29 -18.51
C VAL A 64 0.98 6.71 -17.40
N PHE A 65 0.18 5.68 -17.70
CA PHE A 65 -0.75 5.07 -16.74
C PHE A 65 -0.20 3.80 -16.07
N LEU A 66 1.11 3.58 -16.09
CA LEU A 66 1.69 2.31 -15.66
C LEU A 66 1.32 1.98 -14.20
N THR A 67 1.46 2.96 -13.30
CA THR A 67 1.12 2.80 -11.89
C THR A 67 -0.35 2.38 -11.70
N PRO A 68 -1.38 3.16 -12.12
CA PRO A 68 -2.76 2.74 -11.92
C PRO A 68 -3.11 1.42 -12.64
N LEU A 69 -2.53 1.14 -13.81
CA LEU A 69 -2.76 -0.12 -14.54
C LEU A 69 -2.21 -1.33 -13.77
N CYS A 70 -0.93 -1.30 -13.39
CA CYS A 70 -0.28 -2.41 -12.70
C CYS A 70 -0.88 -2.64 -11.32
N TRP A 71 -1.20 -1.59 -10.56
CA TRP A 71 -1.87 -1.73 -9.27
C TRP A 71 -3.29 -2.29 -9.41
N THR A 72 -4.04 -1.88 -10.44
CA THR A 72 -5.35 -2.50 -10.72
C THR A 72 -5.20 -3.98 -11.06
N GLY A 73 -4.26 -4.32 -11.96
CA GLY A 73 -3.95 -5.71 -12.31
C GLY A 73 -3.54 -6.54 -11.09
N LEU A 74 -2.76 -5.95 -10.17
CA LEU A 74 -2.36 -6.60 -8.92
C LEU A 74 -3.56 -6.92 -8.03
N LEU A 75 -4.54 -6.03 -7.88
CA LEU A 75 -5.75 -6.31 -7.10
C LEU A 75 -6.53 -7.51 -7.65
N PHE A 76 -6.68 -7.60 -8.98
CA PHE A 76 -7.31 -8.75 -9.64
C PHE A 76 -6.50 -10.05 -9.44
N LEU A 77 -5.18 -9.97 -9.57
CA LEU A 77 -4.29 -11.10 -9.37
C LEU A 77 -4.36 -11.61 -7.92
N LEU A 78 -4.32 -10.70 -6.94
CA LEU A 78 -4.42 -11.03 -5.52
C LEU A 78 -5.80 -11.59 -5.14
N ASP A 79 -6.89 -11.08 -5.73
CA ASP A 79 -8.22 -11.68 -5.61
C ASP A 79 -8.21 -13.16 -6.02
N GLY A 80 -7.63 -13.45 -7.18
CA GLY A 80 -7.55 -14.81 -7.71
C GLY A 80 -6.66 -15.74 -6.89
N LEU A 81 -5.50 -15.25 -6.42
CA LEU A 81 -4.62 -16.00 -5.53
C LEU A 81 -5.30 -16.31 -4.19
N LEU A 82 -5.93 -15.32 -3.57
CA LEU A 82 -6.62 -15.51 -2.30
C LEU A 82 -7.79 -16.49 -2.44
N HIS A 83 -8.56 -16.42 -3.52
CA HIS A 83 -9.63 -17.39 -3.78
C HIS A 83 -9.12 -18.84 -3.76
N ARG A 84 -7.93 -19.10 -4.33
CA ARG A 84 -7.28 -20.41 -4.29
C ARG A 84 -6.76 -20.77 -2.90
N CYS A 85 -6.19 -19.82 -2.17
CA CYS A 85 -5.58 -20.05 -0.85
C CYS A 85 -6.60 -20.23 0.29
N VAL A 86 -7.85 -19.82 0.13
CA VAL A 86 -8.88 -19.91 1.19
C VAL A 86 -9.57 -21.27 1.16
N ARG A 87 -9.64 -21.96 2.30
CA ARG A 87 -10.32 -23.28 2.43
C ARG A 87 -11.77 -23.29 1.95
N GLN A 88 -12.49 -22.18 2.06
CA GLN A 88 -13.87 -22.03 1.56
C GLN A 88 -13.97 -21.57 0.09
N GLY A 89 -12.87 -21.18 -0.54
CA GLY A 89 -12.85 -20.84 -1.96
C GLY A 89 -13.39 -19.45 -2.22
N THR A 90 -13.00 -18.47 -1.42
CA THR A 90 -13.55 -17.11 -1.50
C THR A 90 -12.51 -16.08 -1.05
N SER A 91 -12.39 -14.97 -1.77
CA SER A 91 -11.47 -13.87 -1.42
C SER A 91 -12.17 -12.81 -0.55
N PRO A 92 -11.43 -11.93 0.13
CA PRO A 92 -12.02 -10.80 0.87
C PRO A 92 -12.89 -9.90 -0.02
N ILE A 93 -12.49 -9.68 -1.27
CA ILE A 93 -13.25 -8.90 -2.26
C ILE A 93 -14.62 -9.52 -2.54
N ARG A 94 -14.69 -10.85 -2.70
CA ARG A 94 -15.93 -11.56 -3.03
C ARG A 94 -16.85 -11.74 -1.82
N ASN A 95 -16.28 -12.00 -0.65
CA ASN A 95 -17.06 -12.20 0.58
C ASN A 95 -17.59 -10.89 1.17
N ARG A 96 -16.80 -9.82 1.08
CA ARG A 96 -17.13 -8.51 1.68
C ARG A 96 -16.90 -7.37 0.69
N PRO A 97 -17.65 -7.34 -0.43
CA PRO A 97 -17.44 -6.35 -1.48
C PRO A 97 -17.61 -4.90 -0.98
N TRP A 98 -18.57 -4.66 -0.08
CA TRP A 98 -18.76 -3.32 0.50
C TRP A 98 -17.61 -2.89 1.41
N ARG A 99 -16.98 -3.83 2.13
CA ARG A 99 -15.80 -3.54 2.93
C ARG A 99 -14.60 -3.26 2.05
N PHE A 100 -14.40 -4.04 0.99
CA PHE A 100 -13.36 -3.75 0.01
C PHE A 100 -13.56 -2.38 -0.66
N ALA A 101 -14.77 -2.07 -1.11
CA ALA A 101 -15.10 -0.76 -1.69
C ALA A 101 -14.84 0.38 -0.70
N ALA A 102 -15.19 0.20 0.58
CA ALA A 102 -14.89 1.17 1.62
C ALA A 102 -13.37 1.35 1.80
N ILE A 103 -12.60 0.27 1.90
CA ILE A 103 -11.13 0.36 2.03
C ILE A 103 -10.51 1.04 0.81
N TYR A 104 -10.98 0.73 -0.41
CA TYR A 104 -10.52 1.36 -1.65
C TYR A 104 -10.79 2.86 -1.62
N LEU A 105 -12.00 3.29 -1.26
CA LEU A 105 -12.36 4.70 -1.18
C LEU A 105 -11.66 5.42 -0.02
N ILE A 106 -11.40 4.75 1.10
CA ILE A 106 -10.65 5.29 2.26
C ILE A 106 -9.15 5.41 1.94
N SER A 107 -8.61 4.53 1.09
CA SER A 107 -7.21 4.56 0.69
C SER A 107 -6.81 5.90 0.05
N ILE A 108 -7.74 6.52 -0.69
CA ILE A 108 -7.53 7.81 -1.36
C ILE A 108 -7.24 8.93 -0.34
N PRO A 109 -8.14 9.28 0.61
CA PRO A 109 -7.85 10.32 1.60
C PRO A 109 -6.71 9.92 2.54
N VAL A 110 -6.47 8.63 2.80
CA VAL A 110 -5.29 8.18 3.55
C VAL A 110 -4.01 8.63 2.85
N TRP A 111 -3.84 8.32 1.57
CA TRP A 111 -2.65 8.74 0.81
C TRP A 111 -2.57 10.27 0.65
N LEU A 112 -3.70 10.94 0.41
CA LEU A 112 -3.74 12.39 0.24
C LEU A 112 -3.24 13.15 1.47
N ILE A 113 -3.31 12.59 2.68
CA ILE A 113 -2.68 13.19 3.87
C ILE A 113 -1.16 13.28 3.68
N PHE A 114 -0.53 12.21 3.20
CA PHE A 114 0.92 12.16 2.96
C PHE A 114 1.33 13.10 1.84
N ASP A 115 0.61 13.08 0.71
CA ASP A 115 0.85 14.00 -0.40
C ASP A 115 0.66 15.46 -0.01
N TRP A 116 -0.38 15.75 0.78
CA TRP A 116 -0.61 17.11 1.28
C TRP A 116 0.54 17.57 2.18
N VAL A 117 0.98 16.73 3.12
CA VAL A 117 2.15 17.02 3.97
C VAL A 117 3.39 17.25 3.11
N ASN A 118 3.61 16.38 2.13
CA ASN A 118 4.76 16.45 1.23
C ASN A 118 4.78 17.74 0.41
N PHE A 119 3.76 17.96 -0.41
CA PHE A 119 3.76 19.09 -1.35
C PHE A 119 3.62 20.44 -0.66
N ARG A 120 3.04 20.50 0.53
CA ARG A 120 2.83 21.76 1.24
C ARG A 120 3.93 22.13 2.23
N TYR A 121 4.64 21.15 2.78
CA TYR A 121 5.57 21.37 3.89
C TYR A 121 6.97 20.81 3.67
N ILE A 122 7.13 19.53 3.32
CA ILE A 122 8.45 18.87 3.42
C ILE A 122 9.18 18.68 2.08
N GLY A 123 8.47 18.54 0.96
CA GLY A 123 9.08 18.38 -0.37
C GLY A 123 10.04 17.19 -0.50
N ALA A 124 9.75 16.07 0.18
CA ALA A 124 10.54 14.86 0.19
C ALA A 124 10.42 14.03 -1.11
N TRP A 125 9.28 14.12 -1.81
CA TRP A 125 9.10 13.54 -3.15
C TRP A 125 8.43 14.51 -4.12
N ARG A 126 8.58 14.26 -5.42
CA ARG A 126 7.97 15.06 -6.50
C ARG A 126 7.39 14.17 -7.59
N TYR A 127 6.21 14.55 -8.11
CA TYR A 127 5.61 13.89 -9.28
C TYR A 127 6.04 14.54 -10.58
N HIS A 128 6.28 13.70 -11.59
CA HIS A 128 6.71 14.07 -12.94
C HIS A 128 5.80 13.44 -13.98
N GLY A 129 5.75 14.04 -15.17
CA GLY A 129 5.09 13.45 -16.34
C GLY A 129 3.59 13.21 -16.17
N LEU A 130 2.92 13.95 -15.28
CA LEU A 130 1.47 13.82 -15.07
C LEU A 130 0.69 14.36 -16.28
N PRO A 131 -0.43 13.73 -16.67
CA PRO A 131 -1.31 14.26 -17.72
C PRO A 131 -1.74 15.70 -17.44
N GLU A 132 -1.71 16.58 -18.45
CA GLU A 132 -2.11 17.98 -18.30
C GLU A 132 -3.61 18.13 -18.05
N ASP A 133 -4.42 17.29 -18.70
CA ASP A 133 -5.87 17.24 -18.48
C ASP A 133 -6.17 16.77 -17.04
N LEU A 134 -6.90 17.62 -16.31
CA LEU A 134 -7.20 17.40 -14.90
C LEU A 134 -8.12 16.20 -14.67
N PHE A 135 -9.10 15.97 -15.56
CA PHE A 135 -10.02 14.85 -15.40
C PHE A 135 -9.26 13.53 -15.55
N ILE A 136 -8.42 13.43 -16.58
CA ILE A 136 -7.57 12.27 -16.82
C ILE A 136 -6.59 12.06 -15.65
N ARG A 137 -5.95 13.14 -15.16
CA ARG A 137 -5.05 13.08 -14.01
C ARG A 137 -5.75 12.56 -12.76
N TYR A 138 -6.92 13.10 -12.43
CA TYR A 138 -7.69 12.68 -11.26
C TYR A 138 -8.25 11.26 -11.39
N ALA A 139 -8.60 10.82 -12.59
CA ALA A 139 -8.95 9.41 -12.84
C ALA A 139 -7.76 8.49 -12.55
N GLY A 140 -6.55 8.87 -12.98
CA GLY A 140 -5.31 8.18 -12.65
C GLY A 140 -5.05 8.12 -11.13
N TYR A 141 -5.22 9.24 -10.43
CA TYR A 141 -5.11 9.28 -8.96
C TYR A 141 -6.15 8.43 -8.25
N PHE A 142 -7.40 8.45 -8.70
CA PHE A 142 -8.45 7.60 -8.13
C PHE A 142 -8.06 6.12 -8.19
N LEU A 143 -7.56 5.68 -9.35
CA LEU A 143 -7.15 4.30 -9.57
C LEU A 143 -5.91 3.91 -8.75
N ALA A 144 -4.87 4.75 -8.80
CA ALA A 144 -3.61 4.49 -8.10
C ALA A 144 -3.78 4.58 -6.57
N PHE A 145 -4.34 5.69 -6.08
CA PHE A 145 -4.44 5.94 -4.64
C PHE A 145 -5.47 5.03 -3.97
N GLY A 146 -6.53 4.66 -4.69
CA GLY A 146 -7.50 3.69 -4.22
C GLY A 146 -6.90 2.30 -4.01
N ALA A 147 -5.86 1.93 -4.76
CA ALA A 147 -5.25 0.60 -4.71
C ALA A 147 -4.19 0.42 -3.60
N ILE A 148 -3.70 1.50 -3.00
CA ILE A 148 -2.60 1.48 -2.01
C ILE A 148 -2.92 0.57 -0.81
N CYS A 149 -3.94 0.92 -0.02
CA CYS A 149 -4.31 0.15 1.16
C CYS A 149 -4.84 -1.25 0.82
N PRO A 150 -5.75 -1.43 -0.17
CA PRO A 150 -6.20 -2.76 -0.56
C PRO A 150 -5.06 -3.67 -1.01
N GLY A 151 -4.10 -3.16 -1.80
CA GLY A 151 -2.94 -3.93 -2.26
C GLY A 151 -2.12 -4.45 -1.08
N MET A 152 -1.76 -3.54 -0.16
CA MET A 152 -1.05 -3.92 1.06
C MET A 152 -1.81 -4.95 1.89
N PHE A 153 -3.12 -4.76 2.11
CA PHE A 153 -3.87 -5.65 3.00
C PHE A 153 -4.12 -7.02 2.38
N LEU A 154 -4.34 -7.11 1.07
CA LEU A 154 -4.50 -8.40 0.38
C LEU A 154 -3.19 -9.19 0.36
N ILE A 155 -2.04 -8.54 0.13
CA ILE A 155 -0.72 -9.18 0.26
C ILE A 155 -0.50 -9.65 1.70
N ALA A 156 -0.83 -8.80 2.68
CA ALA A 156 -0.70 -9.16 4.08
C ALA A 156 -1.58 -10.36 4.43
N ASP A 157 -2.81 -10.47 3.90
CA ASP A 157 -3.67 -11.64 4.10
C ASP A 157 -3.08 -12.93 3.50
N ILE A 158 -2.43 -12.85 2.34
CA ILE A 158 -1.67 -13.99 1.77
C ILE A 158 -0.53 -14.40 2.70
N VAL A 159 0.28 -13.44 3.17
CA VAL A 159 1.42 -13.71 4.08
C VAL A 159 0.92 -14.31 5.40
N GLN A 160 -0.17 -13.78 5.95
CA GLN A 160 -0.76 -14.22 7.20
C GLN A 160 -1.19 -15.69 7.12
N ARG A 161 -1.64 -16.18 5.96
CA ARG A 161 -2.07 -17.58 5.77
C ARG A 161 -0.92 -18.58 5.82
N THR A 162 0.33 -18.13 5.88
CA THR A 162 1.50 -18.99 6.09
C THR A 162 1.68 -19.32 7.58
N ARG A 163 2.86 -19.82 7.97
CA ARG A 163 3.19 -20.06 9.40
C ARG A 163 3.24 -18.75 10.21
N VAL A 164 3.34 -17.59 9.56
CA VAL A 164 3.39 -16.28 10.20
C VAL A 164 2.15 -15.99 11.06
N ALA A 165 0.95 -16.47 10.70
CA ALA A 165 -0.24 -16.29 11.54
C ALA A 165 -0.08 -16.83 12.97
N ARG A 166 0.78 -17.83 13.16
CA ARG A 166 0.99 -18.48 14.46
C ARG A 166 2.13 -17.83 15.24
N LEU A 167 2.74 -16.77 14.72
CA LEU A 167 3.86 -16.11 15.38
C LEU A 167 3.41 -15.53 16.71
N ARG A 168 4.04 -16.02 17.77
CA ARG A 168 3.89 -15.55 19.13
C ARG A 168 5.16 -14.86 19.59
N GLY A 169 5.02 -13.91 20.50
CA GLY A 169 6.13 -13.14 21.06
C GLY A 169 5.80 -12.62 22.46
N PRO A 170 6.62 -11.70 22.99
CA PRO A 170 6.41 -11.10 24.30
C PRO A 170 5.02 -10.48 24.44
N VAL A 171 4.45 -10.54 25.64
CA VAL A 171 3.21 -9.82 25.94
C VAL A 171 3.57 -8.37 26.25
N LEU A 172 3.25 -7.47 25.31
CA LEU A 172 3.42 -6.03 25.50
C LEU A 172 2.08 -5.42 25.90
N ALA A 173 1.93 -5.13 27.19
CA ALA A 173 0.72 -4.53 27.76
C ALA A 173 1.01 -3.15 28.35
N PRO A 174 1.10 -2.10 27.51
CA PRO A 174 1.34 -0.75 28.01
C PRO A 174 0.22 -0.33 28.96
N ASN A 175 0.62 0.14 30.13
CA ASN A 175 -0.29 0.73 31.11
C ASN A 175 -0.85 2.07 30.57
N ALA A 176 -1.76 2.68 31.34
CA ALA A 176 -2.41 3.94 30.92
C ALA A 176 -1.39 5.07 30.65
N ALA A 177 -0.33 5.19 31.47
CA ALA A 177 0.70 6.21 31.30
C ALA A 177 1.50 6.00 30.01
N VAL A 178 1.97 4.77 29.75
CA VAL A 178 2.71 4.44 28.51
C VAL A 178 1.85 4.71 27.27
N ARG A 179 0.56 4.38 27.33
CA ARG A 179 -0.39 4.66 26.24
C ARG A 179 -0.51 6.16 25.96
N VAL A 180 -0.62 6.99 26.99
CA VAL A 180 -0.66 8.45 26.85
C VAL A 180 0.65 8.96 26.24
N ILE A 181 1.79 8.43 26.66
CA ILE A 181 3.10 8.77 26.08
C ILE A 181 3.16 8.41 24.60
N LEU A 182 2.70 7.21 24.21
CA LEU A 182 2.68 6.78 22.81
C LEU A 182 1.77 7.67 21.95
N ILE A 183 0.57 8.00 22.44
CA ILE A 183 -0.36 8.90 21.75
C ILE A 183 0.26 10.30 21.61
N ALA A 184 0.88 10.83 22.66
CA ALA A 184 1.53 12.13 22.64
C ALA A 184 2.74 12.14 21.69
N ALA A 185 3.55 11.08 21.70
CA ALA A 185 4.68 10.90 20.80
C ALA A 185 4.22 10.78 19.34
N GLY A 186 3.19 9.98 19.05
CA GLY A 186 2.59 9.87 17.72
C GLY A 186 2.01 11.19 17.23
N GLY A 187 1.33 11.93 18.11
CA GLY A 187 0.84 13.28 17.81
C GLY A 187 1.98 14.27 17.51
N ALA A 188 3.06 14.24 18.30
CA ALA A 188 4.25 15.05 18.04
C ALA A 188 4.94 14.66 16.72
N MET A 189 5.05 13.37 16.43
CA MET A 189 5.59 12.84 15.17
C MET A 189 4.76 13.24 13.96
N ALA A 190 3.43 13.19 14.07
CA ALA A 190 2.52 13.66 13.03
C ALA A 190 2.60 15.19 12.86
N LEU A 191 2.84 15.95 13.94
CA LEU A 191 2.96 17.40 13.90
C LEU A 191 4.34 17.86 13.36
N TYR A 192 5.39 17.07 13.55
CA TYR A 192 6.77 17.45 13.24
C TYR A 192 7.00 17.93 11.78
N PRO A 193 6.48 17.26 10.73
CA PRO A 193 6.62 17.71 9.34
C PRO A 193 6.13 19.15 9.10
N PHE A 194 5.08 19.57 9.80
CA PHE A 194 4.49 20.91 9.67
C PHE A 194 5.37 22.02 10.27
N LEU A 195 6.14 21.66 11.29
CA LEU A 195 7.02 22.56 12.04
C LEU A 195 8.37 22.69 11.35
N VAL A 196 8.96 21.57 10.92
CA VAL A 196 10.32 21.55 10.34
C VAL A 196 10.34 22.06 8.90
N ARG A 197 9.30 21.75 8.10
CA ARG A 197 9.17 22.17 6.69
C ARG A 197 10.40 21.87 5.83
N ASP A 198 10.96 20.70 6.07
CA ASP A 198 12.17 20.19 5.42
C ASP A 198 11.99 18.68 5.17
N PRO A 199 12.63 18.09 4.13
CA PRO A 199 12.52 16.66 3.84
C PRO A 199 12.83 15.75 5.04
N VAL A 200 13.62 16.17 6.03
CA VAL A 200 13.87 15.42 7.27
C VAL A 200 12.59 15.11 8.05
N GLY A 201 11.53 15.89 7.85
CA GLY A 201 10.20 15.62 8.39
C GLY A 201 9.63 14.25 7.96
N SER A 202 10.11 13.69 6.84
CA SER A 202 9.72 12.35 6.39
C SER A 202 10.07 11.23 7.39
N LEU A 203 11.07 11.43 8.26
CA LEU A 203 11.49 10.41 9.25
C LEU A 203 10.38 10.02 10.23
N THR A 204 9.50 10.96 10.58
CA THR A 204 8.38 10.71 11.51
C THR A 204 7.07 10.42 10.80
N LEU A 205 7.02 10.66 9.49
CA LEU A 205 5.81 10.59 8.68
C LEU A 205 5.24 9.17 8.60
N TRP A 206 6.10 8.15 8.58
CA TRP A 206 5.75 6.74 8.35
C TRP A 206 5.35 5.95 9.61
N LEU A 207 5.28 6.63 10.76
CA LEU A 207 4.99 6.04 12.07
C LEU A 207 4.10 6.92 12.96
N GLY A 208 3.96 8.21 12.65
CA GLY A 208 3.26 9.18 13.49
C GLY A 208 1.80 8.81 13.71
N TRP A 209 1.06 8.51 12.64
CA TRP A 209 -0.34 8.09 12.74
C TRP A 209 -0.49 6.71 13.36
N PHE A 210 0.49 5.81 13.20
CA PHE A 210 0.47 4.50 13.86
C PHE A 210 0.48 4.66 15.38
N PHE A 211 1.48 5.39 15.93
CA PHE A 211 1.58 5.60 17.37
C PHE A 211 0.46 6.47 17.94
N LEU A 212 -0.12 7.35 17.11
CA LEU A 212 -1.27 8.15 17.50
C LEU A 212 -2.56 7.31 17.55
N LEU A 213 -2.88 6.61 16.46
CA LEU A 213 -4.20 6.02 16.25
C LEU A 213 -4.33 4.60 16.77
N ASP A 214 -3.30 3.77 16.70
CA ASP A 214 -3.44 2.36 17.08
C ASP A 214 -3.73 2.17 18.59
N PRO A 215 -3.09 2.91 19.52
CA PRO A 215 -3.45 2.87 20.94
C PRO A 215 -4.84 3.45 21.24
N ILE A 216 -5.35 4.35 20.39
CA ILE A 216 -6.72 4.87 20.44
C ILE A 216 -7.70 3.79 19.97
N ASN A 217 -7.40 3.13 18.85
CA ASN A 217 -8.16 2.01 18.31
C ASN A 217 -8.33 0.91 19.37
N GLU A 218 -7.25 0.54 20.06
CA GLU A 218 -7.30 -0.42 21.17
C GLU A 218 -8.30 0.02 22.26
N ARG A 219 -8.29 1.31 22.63
CA ARG A 219 -9.12 1.85 23.71
C ARG A 219 -10.61 1.91 23.34
N ILE A 220 -10.93 2.22 22.09
CA ILE A 220 -12.32 2.33 21.60
C ILE A 220 -12.90 0.99 21.14
N GLY A 221 -12.15 -0.10 21.30
CA GLY A 221 -12.55 -1.46 20.90
C GLY A 221 -12.49 -1.70 19.39
N ALA A 222 -11.81 -0.84 18.63
CA ALA A 222 -11.50 -1.11 17.23
C ALA A 222 -10.33 -2.11 17.12
N PRO A 223 -10.19 -2.81 15.99
CA PRO A 223 -9.01 -3.64 15.76
C PRO A 223 -7.72 -2.81 15.85
N SER A 224 -6.71 -3.34 16.55
CA SER A 224 -5.44 -2.66 16.83
C SER A 224 -4.27 -3.64 16.86
N ILE A 225 -3.09 -3.19 16.45
CA ILE A 225 -1.82 -3.93 16.54
C ILE A 225 -1.35 -4.04 17.99
N PHE A 226 -1.52 -2.99 18.79
CA PHE A 226 -1.25 -3.00 20.21
C PHE A 226 -2.16 -4.00 20.95
N GLY A 227 -3.41 -4.14 20.52
CA GLY A 227 -4.33 -5.17 21.01
C GLY A 227 -3.85 -6.60 20.72
N ASP A 228 -3.10 -6.81 19.63
CA ASP A 228 -2.45 -8.08 19.32
C ASP A 228 -1.23 -8.33 20.19
N TRP A 229 -0.37 -7.31 20.38
CA TRP A 229 0.84 -7.43 21.20
C TRP A 229 0.51 -7.72 22.66
N ARG A 230 -0.62 -7.21 23.18
CA ARG A 230 -1.16 -7.57 24.51
C ARG A 230 -1.52 -9.04 24.65
N GLN A 231 -1.76 -9.71 23.54
CA GLN A 231 -2.11 -11.13 23.47
C GLN A 231 -0.91 -11.96 22.96
N GLY A 232 0.27 -11.35 22.87
CA GLY A 232 1.49 -11.95 22.34
C GLY A 232 1.34 -12.39 20.88
N ARG A 233 0.43 -11.80 20.11
CA ARG A 233 0.23 -12.11 18.69
C ARG A 233 1.02 -11.13 17.83
N TYR A 234 1.86 -11.67 16.95
CA TYR A 234 2.69 -10.86 16.05
C TYR A 234 2.48 -11.17 14.58
N GLY A 235 1.62 -12.14 14.26
CA GLY A 235 1.34 -12.53 12.88
C GLY A 235 0.91 -11.32 12.04
N ARG A 236 -0.10 -10.57 12.50
CA ARG A 236 -0.59 -9.38 11.78
C ARG A 236 0.51 -8.34 11.55
N THR A 237 1.31 -8.05 12.58
CA THR A 237 2.43 -7.10 12.49
C THR A 237 3.41 -7.52 11.40
N VAL A 238 3.88 -8.77 11.44
CA VAL A 238 4.86 -9.27 10.45
C VAL A 238 4.25 -9.33 9.06
N SER A 239 2.99 -9.75 8.93
CA SER A 239 2.30 -9.81 7.64
C SER A 239 2.12 -8.43 7.01
N LEU A 240 1.75 -7.42 7.80
CA LEU A 240 1.65 -6.04 7.32
C LEU A 240 3.03 -5.48 6.97
N MET A 241 4.06 -5.68 7.80
CA MET A 241 5.42 -5.21 7.47
C MET A 241 5.97 -5.89 6.22
N ALA A 242 5.73 -7.19 6.05
CA ALA A 242 6.11 -7.93 4.84
C ALA A 242 5.34 -7.41 3.62
N ALA A 243 4.05 -7.12 3.77
CA ALA A 243 3.26 -6.52 2.70
C ALA A 243 3.75 -5.11 2.34
N GLY A 244 4.10 -4.30 3.34
CA GLY A 244 4.76 -3.00 3.14
C GLY A 244 6.04 -3.14 2.33
N ALA A 245 6.93 -4.06 2.72
CA ALA A 245 8.17 -4.34 1.98
C ALA A 245 7.90 -4.79 0.53
N ILE A 246 6.98 -5.75 0.31
CA ILE A 246 6.62 -6.23 -1.03
C ILE A 246 6.02 -5.09 -1.87
N CYS A 247 5.09 -4.34 -1.30
CA CYS A 247 4.50 -3.18 -1.96
C CYS A 247 5.56 -2.14 -2.29
N GLY A 248 6.47 -1.79 -1.38
CA GLY A 248 7.56 -0.85 -1.63
C GLY A 248 8.50 -1.27 -2.76
N LEU A 249 8.77 -2.58 -2.90
CA LEU A 249 9.53 -3.11 -4.03
C LEU A 249 8.75 -2.96 -5.35
N LEU A 250 7.48 -3.39 -5.39
CA LEU A 250 6.65 -3.29 -6.59
C LEU A 250 6.37 -1.85 -6.99
N TRP A 251 6.17 -0.99 -6.00
CA TRP A 251 5.94 0.44 -6.12
C TRP A 251 7.11 1.10 -6.86
N GLU A 252 8.34 0.86 -6.40
CA GLU A 252 9.54 1.40 -7.04
C GLU A 252 9.88 0.72 -8.38
N PHE A 253 9.61 -0.58 -8.51
CA PHE A 253 9.77 -1.28 -9.77
C PHE A 253 8.89 -0.67 -10.89
N TRP A 254 7.60 -0.44 -10.61
CA TRP A 254 6.68 0.21 -11.54
C TRP A 254 6.86 1.72 -11.65
N ASN A 255 7.64 2.34 -10.77
CA ASN A 255 7.96 3.76 -10.84
C ASN A 255 9.09 4.03 -11.85
N TYR A 256 10.10 3.17 -11.86
CA TYR A 256 11.41 3.50 -12.38
C TYR A 256 11.40 3.87 -13.87
N TRP A 257 10.71 3.09 -14.70
CA TRP A 257 10.64 3.36 -16.13
C TRP A 257 9.38 4.12 -16.55
N ALA A 258 8.42 4.37 -15.66
CA ALA A 258 7.19 5.05 -16.02
C ALA A 258 7.44 6.49 -16.52
N VAL A 259 6.53 6.99 -17.38
CA VAL A 259 6.55 8.40 -17.79
C VAL A 259 5.99 9.27 -16.66
N THR A 260 4.82 8.88 -16.13
CA THR A 260 4.33 9.46 -14.88
C THR A 260 4.95 8.70 -13.73
N LYS A 261 5.76 9.39 -12.93
CA LYS A 261 6.53 8.78 -11.85
C LYS A 261 6.78 9.77 -10.72
N TRP A 262 7.38 9.31 -9.62
CA TRP A 262 7.96 10.17 -8.60
C TRP A 262 9.47 9.98 -8.48
N THR A 263 10.14 11.03 -8.02
CA THR A 263 11.53 10.97 -7.55
C THR A 263 11.60 11.51 -6.12
N TYR A 264 12.64 11.12 -5.41
CA TYR A 264 12.88 11.53 -4.02
C TYR A 264 13.95 12.62 -3.94
N ASN A 265 13.88 13.42 -2.88
CA ASN A 265 14.87 14.42 -2.53
C ASN A 265 15.00 14.43 -0.99
N LEU A 266 15.99 13.71 -0.48
CA LEU A 266 16.22 13.42 0.93
C LEU A 266 17.64 13.83 1.36
N PRO A 267 17.99 15.14 1.26
CA PRO A 267 19.36 15.63 1.43
C PRO A 267 19.97 15.32 2.81
N PHE A 268 19.13 15.09 3.83
CA PHE A 268 19.56 14.70 5.17
C PHE A 268 20.24 13.31 5.23
N LEU A 269 20.12 12.49 4.18
CA LEU A 269 20.84 11.23 4.05
C LEU A 269 22.30 11.42 3.59
N GLY A 270 22.66 12.61 3.10
CA GLY A 270 24.00 12.89 2.58
C GLY A 270 24.42 11.87 1.51
N PRO A 271 25.65 11.31 1.56
CA PRO A 271 26.12 10.34 0.57
C PRO A 271 25.28 9.05 0.48
N LEU A 272 24.47 8.75 1.50
CA LEU A 272 23.62 7.56 1.50
C LEU A 272 22.39 7.72 0.59
N GLU A 273 22.07 8.94 0.15
CA GLU A 273 21.00 9.19 -0.82
C GLU A 273 21.31 8.56 -2.19
N GLU A 274 22.59 8.53 -2.59
CA GLU A 274 23.04 7.97 -3.87
C GLU A 274 22.98 6.44 -3.91
N ILE A 275 22.92 5.79 -2.74
CA ILE A 275 22.75 4.34 -2.64
C ILE A 275 21.26 4.03 -2.78
N ALA A 276 20.76 4.02 -4.00
CA ALA A 276 19.35 3.80 -4.31
C ALA A 276 19.06 2.41 -4.87
N TYR A 277 17.82 1.95 -4.68
CA TYR A 277 17.24 0.89 -5.49
C TYR A 277 16.10 1.54 -6.28
N PHE A 278 16.20 1.51 -7.61
CA PHE A 278 15.37 2.35 -8.47
C PHE A 278 15.50 3.84 -8.10
N GLU A 279 14.40 4.56 -7.86
CA GLU A 279 14.43 5.99 -7.47
C GLU A 279 14.63 6.20 -5.97
N MET A 280 14.30 5.21 -5.15
CA MET A 280 14.29 5.34 -3.69
C MET A 280 15.67 5.07 -3.11
N PRO A 281 16.21 5.96 -2.25
CA PRO A 281 17.39 5.64 -1.44
C PRO A 281 17.17 4.36 -0.64
N ALA A 282 18.15 3.47 -0.58
CA ALA A 282 18.03 2.14 0.01
C ALA A 282 17.57 2.19 1.49
N LEU A 283 17.97 3.23 2.23
CA LEU A 283 17.47 3.45 3.59
C LEU A 283 16.00 3.85 3.64
N GLY A 284 15.49 4.55 2.63
CA GLY A 284 14.08 4.88 2.48
C GLY A 284 13.20 3.63 2.37
N PHE A 285 13.75 2.49 1.92
CA PHE A 285 13.02 1.21 1.91
C PHE A 285 12.46 0.83 3.29
N LEU A 286 13.20 1.17 4.35
CA LEU A 286 12.80 0.86 5.72
C LEU A 286 11.48 1.55 6.13
N GLY A 287 11.11 2.65 5.47
CA GLY A 287 9.84 3.33 5.68
C GLY A 287 8.63 2.53 5.23
N PHE A 288 8.75 1.66 4.21
CA PHE A 288 7.62 0.87 3.72
C PHE A 288 7.14 -0.18 4.74
N LEU A 289 8.04 -0.70 5.59
CA LEU A 289 7.69 -1.71 6.59
C LEU A 289 6.66 -1.18 7.60
N PRO A 290 6.91 -0.08 8.34
CA PRO A 290 5.93 0.48 9.26
C PRO A 290 4.76 1.18 8.55
N PHE A 291 4.94 1.67 7.32
CA PHE A 291 3.87 2.36 6.58
C PHE A 291 2.60 1.51 6.42
N ALA A 292 2.74 0.20 6.21
CA ALA A 292 1.58 -0.71 6.14
C ALA A 292 0.83 -0.82 7.48
N LEU A 293 1.53 -0.76 8.63
CA LEU A 293 0.92 -0.74 9.96
C LEU A 293 0.15 0.57 10.17
N GLU A 294 0.74 1.68 9.74
CA GLU A 294 0.16 3.01 9.83
C GLU A 294 -1.11 3.12 8.99
N CYS A 295 -1.06 2.74 7.71
CA CYS A 295 -2.23 2.71 6.84
C CYS A 295 -3.33 1.81 7.41
N TRP A 296 -2.97 0.64 7.96
CA TRP A 296 -3.94 -0.24 8.58
C TRP A 296 -4.61 0.41 9.80
N ALA A 297 -3.84 1.04 10.70
CA ALA A 297 -4.38 1.73 11.86
C ALA A 297 -5.34 2.87 11.45
N MET A 298 -4.95 3.70 10.47
CA MET A 298 -5.78 4.77 9.92
C MET A 298 -7.10 4.22 9.34
N VAL A 299 -7.02 3.16 8.53
CA VAL A 299 -8.21 2.53 7.95
C VAL A 299 -9.12 1.97 9.03
N GLN A 300 -8.60 1.28 10.05
CA GLN A 300 -9.45 0.76 11.14
C GLN A 300 -10.14 1.88 11.91
N THR A 301 -9.45 3.00 12.16
CA THR A 301 -10.05 4.19 12.79
C THR A 301 -11.21 4.73 11.94
N ILE A 302 -11.02 4.90 10.64
CA ILE A 302 -12.04 5.45 9.73
C ILE A 302 -13.23 4.49 9.60
N LEU A 303 -12.99 3.18 9.48
CA LEU A 303 -14.06 2.17 9.44
C LEU A 303 -14.86 2.15 10.75
N TRP A 304 -14.20 2.28 11.90
CA TRP A 304 -14.87 2.38 13.19
C TRP A 304 -15.74 3.65 13.28
N LEU A 305 -15.21 4.80 12.85
CA LEU A 305 -15.96 6.06 12.80
C LEU A 305 -17.18 5.95 11.89
N ALA A 306 -17.02 5.44 10.66
CA ALA A 306 -18.10 5.23 9.72
C ALA A 306 -19.24 4.38 10.32
N ARG A 307 -18.89 3.32 11.05
CA ARG A 307 -19.86 2.46 11.74
C ARG A 307 -20.54 3.19 12.90
N SER A 308 -19.79 3.95 13.70
CA SER A 308 -20.35 4.74 14.81
C SER A 308 -21.37 5.77 14.34
N LEU A 309 -21.21 6.25 13.09
CA LEU A 309 -22.12 7.17 12.39
C LEU A 309 -23.28 6.45 11.66
N GLY A 310 -23.42 5.13 11.80
CA GLY A 310 -24.57 4.37 11.30
C GLY A 310 -24.38 3.66 9.95
N LEU A 311 -23.18 3.70 9.34
CA LEU A 311 -22.89 2.97 8.09
C LEU A 311 -22.67 1.47 8.33
N ARG A 312 -23.74 0.76 8.72
CA ARG A 312 -23.71 -0.64 9.18
C ARG A 312 -23.36 -1.68 8.10
N ARG A 313 -23.44 -1.32 6.80
CA ARG A 313 -23.04 -2.21 5.68
C ARG A 313 -21.52 -2.46 5.63
N ILE A 314 -20.74 -1.64 6.36
CA ILE A 314 -19.31 -1.81 6.53
C ILE A 314 -19.11 -2.69 7.78
N GLU A 315 -19.02 -4.00 7.58
CA GLU A 315 -18.75 -4.95 8.66
C GLU A 315 -17.38 -4.69 9.29
N PRO A 316 -17.18 -4.89 10.62
CA PRO A 316 -15.86 -4.93 11.25
C PRO A 316 -15.05 -6.15 10.77
N LEU A 317 -13.77 -6.25 11.19
CA LEU A 317 -13.00 -7.46 10.95
C LEU A 317 -13.73 -8.66 11.58
N PRO A 318 -13.94 -9.76 10.83
CA PRO A 318 -14.71 -10.91 11.30
C PRO A 318 -13.98 -11.75 12.35
N SER A 319 -12.66 -11.62 12.45
CA SER A 319 -11.84 -12.25 13.46
C SER A 319 -10.84 -11.24 14.03
N ALA A 320 -10.42 -11.48 15.27
CA ALA A 320 -9.42 -10.65 15.93
C ALA A 320 -8.06 -10.63 15.22
N ASP A 321 -7.82 -11.55 14.27
CA ASP A 321 -6.56 -11.74 13.54
C ASP A 321 -6.66 -11.44 12.03
N ALA A 322 -7.85 -11.11 11.50
CA ALA A 322 -8.04 -10.81 10.08
C ALA A 322 -7.38 -9.48 9.68
N ILE A 323 -6.92 -9.37 8.44
CA ILE A 323 -6.32 -8.12 7.92
C ILE A 323 -7.32 -7.35 7.05
N THR A 324 -8.01 -8.08 6.17
CA THR A 324 -9.06 -7.59 5.25
C THR A 324 -10.45 -7.96 5.70
#